data_AF-A0A7J4CZL0-F1
#
_entry.id   AF-A0A7J4CZL0-F1
#
_cell.length_a   1.000
_cell.length_b   1.000
_cell.length_c   1.000
_cell.angle_alpha   90.00
_cell.angle_beta   90.00
_cell.angle_gamma   90.00
#
_symmetry.space_group_name_H-M   'P 1'
#
loop_
_entity.id
_entity.type
_entity.pdbx_description
1 polymer ?
#
loop_
_entity_poly.entity_id
_entity_poly.type
_entity_poly.pdbx_seq_one_letter_code
_entity_poly.pdbx_strand_id
1 'polypeptide(L)'
;MRSLIAVLVASLVALQPMLSFDDSSNEINVVGFSSQSISEEMNWWKDTRMDRDKNYRHDILDMALEQGKFVVDGKISVLVDFDHMPTESDESLLIEEVGFIPSWRFHHIPIISGLIDVNRIDDLLEVEGVV
;
A
#
# COMPACT_ATOMS: atom_id res chain seq x y z
N MET A 1 -49.25 18.01 -20.01
CA MET A 1 -47.92 17.74 -19.40
C MET A 1 -48.01 17.24 -17.95
N ARG A 2 -48.86 17.80 -17.07
CA ARG A 2 -48.98 17.34 -15.66
C ARG A 2 -49.50 15.89 -15.50
N SER A 3 -50.44 15.47 -16.35
CA SER A 3 -51.01 14.11 -16.27
C SER A 3 -50.04 13.01 -16.73
N LEU A 4 -49.13 13.29 -17.67
CA LEU A 4 -48.10 12.35 -18.11
C LEU A 4 -47.04 12.08 -17.02
N ILE A 5 -46.68 13.11 -16.26
CA ILE A 5 -45.74 12.98 -15.14
C ILE A 5 -46.34 12.11 -14.03
N ALA A 6 -47.64 12.26 -13.73
CA ALA A 6 -48.30 11.46 -12.71
C ALA A 6 -48.35 9.96 -13.08
N VAL A 7 -48.58 9.62 -14.34
CA VAL A 7 -48.58 8.22 -14.81
C VAL A 7 -47.17 7.62 -14.76
N LEU A 8 -46.13 8.40 -15.08
CA LEU A 8 -44.75 7.94 -15.06
C LEU A 8 -44.23 7.74 -13.62
N VAL A 9 -44.62 8.60 -12.69
CA VAL A 9 -44.30 8.41 -11.26
C VAL A 9 -45.04 7.19 -10.69
N ALA A 10 -46.30 6.98 -11.05
CA ALA A 10 -47.07 5.83 -10.59
C ALA A 10 -46.50 4.49 -11.09
N SER A 11 -46.00 4.43 -12.34
CA SER A 11 -45.38 3.21 -12.86
C SER A 11 -44.03 2.91 -12.19
N LEU A 12 -43.23 3.93 -11.87
CA LEU A 12 -41.97 3.78 -11.12
C LEU A 12 -42.17 3.28 -9.68
N VAL A 13 -43.25 3.69 -9.01
CA VAL A 13 -43.61 3.20 -7.67
C VAL A 13 -44.10 1.74 -7.73
N ALA A 14 -44.85 1.36 -8.76
CA ALA A 14 -45.33 0.00 -8.93
C ALA A 14 -44.22 -1.01 -9.33
N LEU A 15 -43.11 -0.54 -9.89
CA LEU A 15 -41.96 -1.37 -10.29
C LEU A 15 -40.83 -1.41 -9.25
N GLN A 16 -41.03 -0.88 -8.05
CA GLN A 16 -40.04 -1.10 -6.99
C GLN A 16 -40.01 -2.60 -6.66
N PRO A 17 -38.82 -3.24 -6.57
CA PRO A 17 -38.74 -4.55 -5.98
C PRO A 17 -39.36 -4.43 -4.60
N MET A 18 -40.41 -5.21 -4.31
CA MET A 18 -40.89 -5.38 -2.94
C MET A 18 -39.66 -5.75 -2.13
N LEU A 19 -39.16 -4.81 -1.33
CA LEU A 19 -38.40 -5.12 -0.13
C LEU A 19 -39.39 -5.89 0.73
N SER A 20 -39.46 -7.19 0.49
CA SER A 20 -40.05 -8.14 1.40
C SER A 20 -39.20 -8.04 2.65
N PHE A 21 -39.63 -7.21 3.60
CA PHE A 21 -39.28 -7.41 4.99
C PHE A 21 -39.98 -8.69 5.40
N ASP A 22 -39.33 -9.80 5.05
CA ASP A 22 -39.61 -11.07 5.69
C ASP A 22 -39.26 -10.86 7.16
N ASP A 23 -40.30 -10.85 8.00
CA ASP A 23 -40.21 -10.86 9.45
C ASP A 23 -39.75 -12.26 9.91
N SER A 24 -38.63 -12.72 9.36
CA SER A 24 -37.86 -13.80 9.94
C SER A 24 -36.84 -13.16 10.84
N SER A 25 -36.91 -13.55 12.11
CA SER A 25 -36.06 -13.16 13.23
C SER A 25 -34.59 -13.51 13.00
N ASN A 26 -33.96 -12.92 11.99
CA ASN A 26 -32.52 -12.85 11.88
C ASN A 26 -32.10 -11.64 12.68
N GLU A 27 -31.59 -11.91 13.88
CA GLU A 27 -30.78 -10.95 14.62
C GLU A 27 -29.79 -10.32 13.64
N ILE A 28 -29.98 -9.03 13.36
CA ILE A 28 -28.99 -8.25 12.65
C ILE A 28 -27.80 -8.19 13.61
N ASN A 29 -26.85 -9.11 13.43
CA ASN A 29 -25.56 -9.04 14.09
C ASN A 29 -24.86 -7.81 13.53
N VAL A 30 -25.08 -6.66 14.18
CA VAL A 30 -24.30 -5.45 13.95
C VAL A 30 -22.90 -5.74 14.49
N VAL A 31 -22.11 -6.44 13.70
CA VAL A 31 -20.67 -6.54 13.89
C VAL A 31 -20.11 -5.12 13.75
N GLY A 32 -19.82 -4.48 14.89
CA GLY A 32 -19.08 -3.23 14.88
C GLY A 32 -17.76 -3.45 14.12
N PHE A 33 -17.27 -2.43 13.41
CA PHE A 33 -16.01 -2.49 12.64
C PHE A 33 -14.81 -3.03 13.46
N SER A 34 -14.93 -2.99 14.79
CA SER A 34 -13.97 -3.50 15.78
C SER A 34 -14.10 -5.01 16.12
N SER A 35 -15.13 -5.71 15.64
CA SER A 35 -15.39 -7.12 16.00
C SER A 35 -14.80 -8.12 15.01
N GLN A 36 -14.38 -7.65 13.83
CA GLN A 36 -13.47 -8.41 13.00
C GLN A 36 -12.07 -8.19 13.56
N SER A 37 -11.72 -9.03 14.55
CA SER A 37 -10.30 -9.19 14.90
C SER A 37 -9.56 -9.52 13.61
N ILE A 38 -8.67 -8.61 13.17
CA ILE A 38 -7.62 -8.91 12.20
C ILE A 38 -6.74 -9.94 12.92
N SER A 39 -7.17 -11.20 12.86
CA SER A 39 -6.66 -12.32 13.67
C SER A 39 -5.65 -13.16 12.90
N GLU A 40 -5.09 -12.58 11.85
CA GLU A 40 -3.86 -13.03 11.21
C GLU A 40 -3.06 -11.76 10.93
N GLU A 41 -1.74 -11.79 11.19
CA GLU A 41 -0.78 -10.84 10.62
C GLU A 41 -0.92 -10.90 9.09
N MET A 42 -1.91 -10.19 8.56
CA MET A 42 -2.14 -10.09 7.13
C MET A 42 -0.99 -9.25 6.62
N ASN A 43 0.03 -9.94 6.12
CA ASN A 43 1.24 -9.37 5.59
C ASN A 43 0.86 -8.69 4.27
N TRP A 44 0.26 -7.51 4.40
CA TRP A 44 -0.57 -6.85 3.38
C TRP A 44 0.17 -6.66 2.06
N TRP A 45 1.51 -6.61 2.11
CA TRP A 45 2.43 -6.51 0.98
C TRP A 45 2.50 -7.79 0.12
N LYS A 46 2.41 -8.98 0.71
CA LYS A 46 2.67 -10.28 0.05
C LYS A 46 1.71 -10.63 -1.09
N ASP A 47 0.50 -10.10 -1.04
CA ASP A 47 -0.57 -10.36 -2.01
C ASP A 47 -0.89 -9.14 -2.89
N THR A 48 -0.10 -8.06 -2.79
CA THR A 48 -0.27 -6.89 -3.65
C THR A 48 0.28 -7.15 -5.05
N ARG A 49 -0.18 -6.35 -6.02
CA ARG A 49 0.41 -6.31 -7.37
C ARG A 49 1.62 -5.39 -7.45
N MET A 50 2.12 -4.89 -6.32
CA MET A 50 3.22 -3.92 -6.27
C MET A 50 4.60 -4.61 -6.33
N ASP A 51 4.66 -5.87 -5.91
CA ASP A 51 5.83 -6.77 -5.97
C ASP A 51 5.36 -8.11 -6.56
N ARG A 52 5.38 -8.22 -7.89
CA ARG A 52 4.80 -9.41 -8.57
C ARG A 52 5.77 -10.58 -8.55
N ASP A 53 7.07 -10.32 -8.63
CA ASP A 53 8.11 -11.35 -8.64
C ASP A 53 8.56 -11.76 -7.22
N LYS A 54 8.03 -11.10 -6.19
CA LYS A 54 8.24 -11.39 -4.76
C LYS A 54 9.70 -11.24 -4.37
N ASN A 55 10.35 -10.22 -4.92
CA ASN A 55 11.74 -9.90 -4.67
C ASN A 55 11.92 -8.88 -3.52
N TYR A 56 10.84 -8.54 -2.80
CA TYR A 56 10.83 -7.57 -1.70
C TYR A 56 11.13 -6.13 -2.14
N ARG A 57 11.08 -5.87 -3.45
CA ARG A 57 11.16 -4.53 -4.01
C ARG A 57 9.88 -4.25 -4.77
N HIS A 58 9.59 -2.97 -4.87
CA HIS A 58 8.46 -2.54 -5.66
C HIS A 58 8.83 -2.62 -7.16
N ASP A 59 8.03 -3.34 -7.98
CA ASP A 59 8.19 -3.48 -9.44
C ASP A 59 8.38 -2.12 -10.16
N ILE A 60 7.87 -1.02 -9.59
CA ILE A 60 8.04 0.32 -10.16
C ILE A 60 9.49 0.79 -10.15
N LEU A 61 10.31 0.28 -9.23
CA LEU A 61 11.74 0.56 -9.18
C LEU A 61 12.43 -0.04 -10.41
N ASP A 62 12.12 -1.29 -10.75
CA ASP A 62 12.67 -1.94 -11.95
C ASP A 62 12.28 -1.18 -13.22
N MET A 63 11.01 -0.76 -13.32
CA MET A 63 10.55 0.08 -14.43
C MET A 63 11.27 1.43 -14.47
N ALA A 64 11.58 2.03 -13.32
CA ALA A 64 12.29 3.30 -13.24
C ALA A 64 13.76 3.15 -13.67
N LEU A 65 14.40 2.04 -13.32
CA LEU A 65 15.76 1.70 -13.72
C LEU A 65 15.83 1.44 -15.23
N GLU A 66 14.91 0.65 -15.79
CA GLU A 66 14.82 0.38 -17.23
C GLU A 66 14.62 1.66 -18.05
N GLN A 67 13.79 2.58 -17.56
CA GLN A 67 13.55 3.85 -18.25
C GLN A 67 14.74 4.81 -18.15
N GLY A 68 15.57 4.70 -17.12
CA GLY A 68 16.75 5.55 -16.87
C GLY A 68 16.43 7.03 -16.56
N LYS A 69 15.18 7.47 -16.67
CA LYS A 69 14.77 8.87 -16.49
C LYS A 69 14.91 9.37 -15.05
N PHE A 70 14.86 8.45 -14.10
CA PHE A 70 14.94 8.74 -12.67
C PHE A 70 16.35 8.53 -12.11
N VAL A 71 17.29 8.09 -12.96
CA VAL A 71 18.69 7.90 -12.60
C VAL A 71 19.45 9.18 -12.93
N VAL A 72 20.04 9.79 -11.91
CA VAL A 72 20.87 11.00 -12.02
C VAL A 72 22.27 10.65 -11.50
N ASP A 73 23.29 10.84 -12.35
CA ASP A 73 24.69 10.53 -12.01
C ASP A 73 24.92 9.09 -11.51
N GLY A 74 24.19 8.13 -12.09
CA GLY A 74 24.26 6.71 -11.68
C GLY A 74 23.57 6.41 -10.35
N LYS A 75 22.82 7.37 -9.79
CA LYS A 75 22.07 7.21 -8.54
C LYS A 75 20.58 7.34 -8.76
N ILE A 76 19.81 6.67 -7.93
CA ILE A 76 18.34 6.73 -7.93
C ILE A 76 17.84 7.02 -6.51
N SER A 77 16.75 7.77 -6.41
CA SER A 77 16.08 8.02 -5.13
C SER A 77 15.17 6.83 -4.80
N VAL A 78 15.32 6.29 -3.60
CA VAL A 78 14.54 5.14 -3.12
C VAL A 78 13.98 5.42 -1.72
N LEU A 79 12.91 4.70 -1.39
CA LEU A 79 12.37 4.59 -0.04
C LEU A 79 12.73 3.20 0.45
N VAL A 80 13.41 3.13 1.58
CA VAL A 80 13.83 1.88 2.23
C VAL A 80 12.91 1.66 3.42
N ASP A 81 12.19 0.54 3.42
CA ASP A 81 11.31 0.13 4.53
C ASP A 81 12.12 -0.70 5.54
N PHE A 82 11.75 -0.60 6.81
CA PHE A 82 12.43 -1.27 7.92
C PHE A 82 11.44 -2.07 8.78
N ASP A 83 11.90 -3.16 9.38
CA ASP A 83 11.12 -3.95 10.34
C ASP A 83 10.91 -3.26 11.71
N HIS A 84 11.61 -2.15 11.93
CA HIS A 84 11.53 -1.31 13.12
C HIS A 84 11.68 0.19 12.76
N MET A 85 11.39 1.08 13.71
CA MET A 85 11.61 2.50 13.48
C MET A 85 13.11 2.79 13.35
N PRO A 86 13.58 3.32 12.21
CA PRO A 86 15.00 3.47 11.95
C PRO A 86 15.65 4.44 12.94
N THR A 87 16.83 4.05 13.40
CA THR A 87 17.68 4.81 14.31
C THR A 87 18.85 5.46 13.56
N GLU A 88 19.73 6.16 14.27
CA GLU A 88 20.96 6.70 13.66
C GLU A 88 21.96 5.59 13.30
N SER A 89 21.89 4.44 13.98
CA SER A 89 22.73 3.29 13.68
C SER A 89 22.35 2.66 12.34
N ASP A 90 21.06 2.50 12.05
CA ASP A 90 20.57 1.93 10.80
C ASP A 90 20.91 2.84 9.60
N GLU A 91 20.79 4.15 9.79
CA GLU A 91 21.23 5.14 8.80
C GLU A 91 22.74 5.03 8.53
N SER A 92 23.55 4.83 9.57
CA SER A 92 25.00 4.65 9.43
C SER A 92 25.34 3.35 8.70
N LEU A 93 24.62 2.25 8.97
CA LEU A 93 24.78 0.98 8.25
C LEU A 93 24.46 1.14 6.76
N LEU A 94 23.37 1.82 6.41
CA LEU A 94 23.04 2.11 5.01
C LEU A 94 24.16 2.91 4.31
N ILE A 95 24.76 3.90 4.99
CA ILE A 95 25.86 4.70 4.44
C ILE A 95 27.11 3.82 4.24
N GLU A 96 27.47 3.03 5.25
CA GLU A 96 28.72 2.26 5.26
C GLU A 96 28.68 1.05 4.32
N GLU A 97 27.58 0.30 4.34
CA GLU A 97 27.46 -0.95 3.58
C GLU A 97 27.17 -0.66 2.11
N VAL A 98 26.16 0.16 1.82
CA VAL A 98 25.65 0.34 0.45
C VAL A 98 25.93 1.72 -0.15
N GLY A 99 26.60 2.61 0.59
CA GLY A 99 26.91 3.96 0.11
C GLY A 99 25.67 4.83 -0.05
N PHE A 100 24.64 4.56 0.76
CA PHE A 100 23.39 5.31 0.77
C PHE A 100 23.62 6.76 1.20
N ILE A 101 22.89 7.69 0.61
CA ILE A 101 22.88 9.11 0.99
C ILE A 101 21.49 9.45 1.53
N PRO A 102 21.31 9.47 2.87
CA PRO A 102 20.04 9.78 3.50
C PRO A 102 19.57 11.19 3.13
N SER A 103 18.26 11.32 2.92
CA SER A 103 17.60 12.59 2.61
C SER A 103 16.53 12.93 3.64
N TRP A 104 15.77 11.94 4.09
CA TRP A 104 14.71 12.13 5.06
C TRP A 104 14.43 10.85 5.84
N ARG A 105 14.25 11.00 7.16
CA ARG A 105 13.75 9.94 8.03
C ARG A 105 12.33 10.24 8.44
N PHE A 106 11.43 9.28 8.24
CA PHE A 106 10.04 9.44 8.66
C PHE A 106 9.90 9.16 10.16
N HIS A 107 9.04 9.93 10.84
CA HIS A 107 8.90 9.85 12.31
C HIS A 107 7.78 8.91 12.77
N HIS A 108 6.90 8.52 11.85
CA HIS A 108 5.66 7.78 12.14
C HIS A 108 5.50 6.52 11.30
N ILE A 109 6.41 6.28 10.36
CA ILE A 109 6.49 5.07 9.56
C ILE A 109 7.97 4.65 9.48
N PRO A 110 8.28 3.35 9.48
CA PRO A 110 9.65 2.83 9.54
C PRO A 110 10.35 2.95 8.18
N ILE A 111 10.46 4.15 7.63
CA ILE A 111 11.02 4.38 6.30
C ILE A 111 12.13 5.42 6.37
N ILE A 112 13.21 5.19 5.61
CA ILE A 112 14.22 6.19 5.26
C ILE A 112 14.18 6.43 3.74
N SER A 113 14.17 7.70 3.32
CA SER A 113 14.39 8.06 1.92
C SER A 113 15.82 8.51 1.67
N GLY A 114 16.34 8.21 0.48
CA GLY A 114 17.68 8.64 0.11
C GLY A 114 18.08 8.23 -1.29
N LEU A 115 19.32 8.54 -1.63
CA LEU A 115 19.92 8.21 -2.91
C LEU A 115 20.85 7.01 -2.75
N ILE A 116 20.80 6.10 -3.71
CA ILE A 116 21.71 4.96 -3.80
C ILE A 116 22.26 4.82 -5.22
N ASP A 117 23.46 4.26 -5.34
CA ASP A 117 24.00 3.84 -6.64
C ASP A 117 23.17 2.68 -7.21
N VAL A 118 22.84 2.75 -8.51
CA VAL A 118 21.99 1.74 -9.15
C VAL A 118 22.60 0.33 -9.08
N ASN A 119 23.91 0.21 -8.96
CA ASN A 119 24.59 -1.08 -8.87
C ASN A 119 24.58 -1.70 -7.46
N ARG A 120 24.08 -0.97 -6.46
CA ARG A 120 24.05 -1.38 -5.03
C ARG A 120 22.63 -1.64 -4.54
N ILE A 121 21.64 -1.64 -5.43
CA ILE A 121 20.21 -1.79 -5.07
C ILE A 121 19.95 -3.19 -4.50
N ASP A 122 20.57 -4.23 -5.06
CA ASP A 122 20.40 -5.59 -4.54
C ASP A 122 20.98 -5.72 -3.12
N ASP A 123 22.12 -5.08 -2.86
CA ASP A 123 22.78 -5.09 -1.56
C ASP A 123 21.93 -4.43 -0.44
N LEU A 124 20.96 -3.57 -0.76
CA LEU A 124 20.05 -2.99 0.24
C LEU A 124 19.27 -4.06 1.00
N LEU A 125 18.88 -5.14 0.31
CA LEU A 125 18.10 -6.21 0.91
C LEU A 125 18.92 -7.07 1.88
N GLU A 126 20.25 -6.93 1.87
CA GLU A 126 21.15 -7.63 2.78
C GLU A 126 21.44 -6.83 4.06
N VAL A 127 21.08 -5.54 4.08
CA VAL A 127 21.30 -4.67 5.25
C VAL A 127 20.36 -5.07 6.38
N GLU A 128 20.89 -5.11 7.60
CA GLU A 128 20.13 -5.47 8.79
C GLU A 128 18.91 -4.54 8.98
N GLY A 129 17.74 -5.15 9.16
CA GLY A 129 16.48 -4.46 9.42
C GLY A 129 15.70 -4.00 8.19
N VAL A 130 16.25 -4.10 6.98
CA VAL A 130 15.54 -3.74 5.72
C VAL A 130 14.55 -4.84 5.33
N VAL A 131 13.35 -4.45 4.86
CA VAL A 131 12.24 -5.36 4.47
C VAL A 131 11.58 -5.05 3.13
#